data_AF-A0A2D4GVL5-F1
#
_entry.id   AF-A0A2D4GVL5-F1
#
_cell.length_a   1.000
_cell.length_b   1.000
_cell.length_c   1.000
_cell.angle_alpha   90.00
_cell.angle_beta   90.00
_cell.angle_gamma   90.00
#
_symmetry.space_group_name_H-M   'P 1'
#
loop_
_entity.id
_entity.type
_entity.pdbx_description
1 polymer ?
#
loop_
_entity_poly.entity_id
_entity_poly.type
_entity_poly.pdbx_seq_one_letter_code
_entity_poly.pdbx_strand_id
1 'polypeptide(L)'
;VDLFYLHAPDHDTPVEETLRACDELHREGMYNATTRQVEKELFPCLRHFGMSFYAYNPLAGGLLTGKYKYEDKDLSQPPTGRFFGNDWARIYRDRYWKQHHFEGVSLIQSALCEAYGANPPTLTSAALRWVYHHSELQDKYGDAVIIGMSNMDQLQENLRSSEEGPLVPSVVEAFEKAWHLTAHDCPNYFR
;
A
#
# COMPACT_ATOMS: atom_id res chain seq x y z
N VAL A 1 15.99 4.18 -14.02
CA VAL A 1 16.47 5.44 -13.38
C VAL A 1 16.27 5.23 -11.89
N ASP A 2 17.35 5.14 -11.12
CA ASP A 2 17.27 4.69 -9.72
C ASP A 2 16.65 5.73 -8.80
N LEU A 3 16.66 7.01 -9.17
CA LEU A 3 16.12 8.09 -8.36
C LEU A 3 15.96 9.35 -9.21
N PHE A 4 14.75 9.91 -9.28
CA PHE A 4 14.49 11.14 -10.01
C PHE A 4 14.40 12.32 -9.03
N TYR A 5 15.49 13.09 -8.94
CA TYR A 5 15.52 14.37 -8.23
C TYR A 5 15.43 15.51 -9.24
N LEU A 6 14.68 16.55 -8.88
CA LEU A 6 14.85 17.86 -9.50
C LEU A 6 16.25 18.35 -9.13
N HIS A 7 17.17 18.30 -10.09
CA HIS A 7 18.60 18.53 -9.86
C HIS A 7 18.89 19.96 -9.38
N ALA A 8 18.15 20.94 -9.90
CA ALA A 8 18.15 22.33 -9.47
C ALA A 8 16.77 22.96 -9.75
N PRO A 9 16.41 24.06 -9.07
CA PRO A 9 15.22 24.82 -9.42
C PRO A 9 15.33 25.33 -10.87
N ASP A 10 14.35 24.99 -11.69
CA ASP A 10 14.13 25.69 -12.94
C ASP A 10 13.30 26.93 -12.63
N HIS A 11 13.87 28.12 -12.84
CA HIS A 11 13.19 29.38 -12.56
C HIS A 11 12.26 29.82 -13.70
N ASP A 12 12.34 29.18 -14.87
CA ASP A 12 11.50 29.46 -16.04
C ASP A 12 10.23 28.60 -16.07
N THR A 13 10.25 27.45 -15.36
CA THR A 13 9.07 26.60 -15.16
C THR A 13 8.42 26.87 -13.81
N PRO A 14 7.10 27.20 -13.74
CA PRO A 14 6.41 27.33 -12.47
C PRO A 14 6.59 26.07 -11.60
N VAL A 15 6.99 26.26 -10.34
CA VAL A 15 7.27 25.14 -9.43
C VAL A 15 6.04 24.22 -9.28
N GLU A 16 4.84 24.79 -9.37
CA GLU A 16 3.58 24.05 -9.31
C GLU A 16 3.40 23.09 -10.51
N GLU A 17 3.96 23.39 -11.68
CA GLU A 17 3.90 22.52 -12.85
C GLU A 17 4.83 21.32 -12.67
N THR A 18 6.07 21.58 -12.29
CA THR A 18 7.05 20.53 -11.98
C THR A 18 6.57 19.62 -10.85
N LEU A 19 6.02 20.19 -9.77
CA LEU A 19 5.47 19.41 -8.67
C LEU A 19 4.22 18.62 -9.07
N ARG A 20 3.44 19.09 -10.05
CA ARG A 20 2.28 18.33 -10.59
C ARG A 20 2.74 17.07 -11.32
N ALA A 21 3.76 17.16 -12.16
CA ALA A 21 4.33 16.00 -12.83
C ALA A 21 4.93 15.00 -11.83
N CYS A 22 5.63 15.48 -10.79
CA CYS A 22 6.11 14.63 -9.71
C CYS A 22 4.98 13.97 -8.91
N ASP A 23 3.88 14.69 -8.64
CA ASP A 23 2.68 14.16 -7.96
C ASP A 23 1.93 13.13 -8.83
N GLU A 24 1.88 13.32 -10.15
CA GLU A 24 1.35 12.32 -11.09
C GLU A 24 2.16 11.03 -11.03
N LEU A 25 3.49 11.12 -11.19
CA LEU A 25 4.39 9.96 -11.08
C LEU A 25 4.32 9.30 -9.70
N HIS A 26 4.21 10.10 -8.64
CA HIS A 26 4.01 9.56 -7.29
C HIS A 26 2.71 8.77 -7.20
N ARG A 27 1.59 9.31 -7.71
CA ARG A 27 0.26 8.68 -7.65
C ARG A 27 0.17 7.37 -8.42
N GLU A 28 0.90 7.25 -9.52
CA GLU A 28 1.04 6.01 -10.27
C GLU A 28 1.67 4.89 -9.42
N GLY A 29 2.45 5.25 -8.39
CA GLY A 29 3.09 4.34 -7.44
C GLY A 29 2.15 3.57 -6.49
N MET A 30 0.83 3.69 -6.60
CA MET A 30 -0.11 3.14 -5.60
C MET A 30 -0.16 1.62 -5.69
N TYR A 31 0.47 0.94 -4.74
CA TYR A 31 0.57 -0.51 -4.80
C TYR A 31 0.63 -1.15 -3.42
N ASN A 32 -0.22 -2.16 -3.22
CA ASN A 32 -0.25 -3.01 -2.03
C ASN A 32 -1.05 -4.29 -2.31
N ALA A 33 -1.10 -5.18 -1.32
CA ALA A 33 -1.74 -6.50 -1.43
C ALA A 33 -3.22 -6.47 -1.84
N THR A 34 -3.92 -5.34 -1.69
CA THR A 34 -5.34 -5.15 -2.05
C THR A 34 -5.55 -4.04 -3.08
N THR A 35 -4.50 -3.52 -3.70
CA THR A 35 -4.55 -2.43 -4.69
C THR A 35 -3.50 -2.67 -5.75
N ARG A 36 -3.90 -3.38 -6.82
CA ARG A 36 -2.95 -3.95 -7.80
C ARG A 36 -3.25 -3.58 -9.26
N GLN A 37 -4.07 -2.56 -9.49
CA GLN A 37 -4.43 -2.14 -10.86
C GLN A 37 -3.21 -1.85 -11.75
N VAL A 38 -2.09 -1.41 -11.14
CA VAL A 38 -0.81 -1.13 -11.82
C VAL A 38 -0.17 -2.35 -12.49
N GLU A 39 -0.46 -3.57 -12.02
CA GLU A 39 0.17 -4.80 -12.52
C GLU A 39 -0.17 -5.07 -13.99
N LYS A 40 -1.38 -4.68 -14.43
CA LYS A 40 -1.91 -5.07 -15.74
C LYS A 40 -1.27 -4.31 -16.91
N GLU A 41 -1.03 -3.02 -16.74
CA GLU A 41 -0.64 -2.13 -17.85
C GLU A 41 0.59 -1.29 -17.51
N LEU A 42 0.63 -0.69 -16.33
CA LEU A 42 1.74 0.17 -15.92
C LEU A 42 3.04 -0.62 -15.74
N PHE A 43 3.02 -1.77 -15.07
CA PHE A 43 4.22 -2.58 -14.87
C PHE A 43 4.85 -3.02 -16.20
N PRO A 44 4.12 -3.64 -17.16
CA PRO A 44 4.65 -3.93 -18.49
C PRO A 44 5.23 -2.71 -19.21
N CYS A 45 4.58 -1.54 -19.12
CA CYS A 45 5.06 -0.29 -19.70
C CYS A 45 6.41 0.13 -19.08
N LEU A 46 6.49 0.20 -17.76
CA LEU A 46 7.72 0.58 -17.05
C LEU A 46 8.86 -0.40 -17.36
N ARG A 47 8.57 -1.70 -17.46
CA ARG A 47 9.60 -2.70 -17.81
C ARG A 47 10.10 -2.52 -19.23
N HIS A 48 9.22 -2.21 -20.17
CA HIS A 48 9.58 -1.92 -21.55
C HIS A 48 10.55 -0.73 -21.66
N PHE A 49 10.34 0.32 -20.86
CA PHE A 49 11.17 1.52 -20.86
C PHE A 49 12.35 1.49 -19.87
N GLY A 50 12.58 0.39 -19.16
CA GLY A 50 13.67 0.28 -18.18
C GLY A 50 13.49 1.21 -16.96
N MET A 51 12.24 1.42 -16.55
CA MET A 51 11.87 2.25 -15.42
C MET A 51 11.57 1.40 -14.18
N SER A 52 12.04 1.90 -13.04
CA SER A 52 11.78 1.33 -11.71
C SER A 52 10.43 1.79 -11.19
N PHE A 53 9.80 1.01 -10.32
CA PHE A 53 8.53 1.34 -9.69
C PHE A 53 8.67 1.45 -8.17
N TYR A 54 8.14 2.54 -7.62
CA TYR A 54 8.26 2.88 -6.20
C TYR A 54 6.88 2.81 -5.55
N ALA A 55 6.61 1.72 -4.84
CA ALA A 55 5.33 1.44 -4.25
C ALA A 55 5.07 2.34 -3.02
N TYR A 56 4.12 3.26 -3.12
CA TYR A 56 3.58 3.96 -1.95
C TYR A 56 2.26 3.31 -1.49
N ASN A 57 1.86 3.62 -0.25
CA ASN A 57 0.71 3.01 0.40
C ASN A 57 0.81 1.47 0.58
N PRO A 58 1.97 0.90 0.99
CA PRO A 58 2.10 -0.56 1.17
C PRO A 58 1.13 -1.14 2.21
N LEU A 59 0.64 -0.30 3.14
CA LEU A 59 -0.35 -0.66 4.16
C LEU A 59 -1.76 -0.11 3.89
N ALA A 60 -2.05 0.32 2.65
CA ALA A 60 -3.33 0.95 2.26
C ALA A 60 -3.73 2.10 3.21
N GLY A 61 -2.81 3.04 3.46
CA GLY A 61 -3.02 4.15 4.40
C GLY A 61 -3.17 3.74 5.88
N GLY A 62 -2.82 2.50 6.23
CA GLY A 62 -2.97 1.92 7.55
C GLY A 62 -4.19 1.03 7.72
N LEU A 63 -4.95 0.76 6.65
CA LEU A 63 -6.07 -0.19 6.70
C LEU A 63 -5.57 -1.62 6.91
N LEU A 64 -4.47 -1.99 6.24
CA LEU A 64 -3.81 -3.30 6.36
C LEU A 64 -3.02 -3.47 7.67
N THR A 65 -3.22 -2.62 8.68
CA THR A 65 -2.74 -2.92 10.04
C THR A 65 -3.83 -3.62 10.87
N GLY A 66 -5.06 -3.70 10.35
CA GLY A 66 -6.19 -4.39 11.02
C GLY A 66 -6.75 -3.64 12.22
N LYS A 67 -6.36 -2.37 12.42
CA LYS A 67 -6.77 -1.55 13.57
C LYS A 67 -8.15 -0.91 13.44
N TYR A 68 -8.71 -0.92 12.24
CA TYR A 68 -10.00 -0.31 11.92
C TYR A 68 -11.08 -1.37 11.71
N LYS A 69 -12.32 -1.03 12.05
CA LYS A 69 -13.53 -1.75 11.67
C LYS A 69 -14.36 -0.88 10.74
N TYR A 70 -15.17 -1.50 9.88
CA TYR A 70 -15.94 -0.76 8.87
C TYR A 70 -16.89 0.26 9.51
N GLU A 71 -17.46 -0.09 10.66
CA GLU A 71 -18.41 0.69 11.46
C GLU A 71 -17.74 1.86 12.20
N ASP A 72 -16.41 1.94 12.25
CA ASP A 72 -15.71 3.02 12.97
C ASP A 72 -16.07 4.41 12.40
N LYS A 73 -16.50 4.48 11.13
CA LYS A 73 -16.97 5.72 10.49
C LYS A 73 -18.28 6.27 11.09
N ASP A 74 -19.06 5.41 11.74
CA ASP A 74 -20.39 5.72 12.28
C ASP A 74 -20.34 6.03 13.79
N LEU A 75 -19.16 5.94 14.40
CA LEU A 75 -18.96 6.28 15.81
C LEU A 75 -19.11 7.79 16.05
N SER A 76 -19.63 8.15 17.22
CA SER A 76 -19.71 9.56 17.64
C SER A 76 -18.33 10.21 17.78
N GLN A 77 -17.31 9.40 18.08
CA GLN A 77 -15.91 9.79 18.11
C GLN A 77 -15.10 8.74 17.33
N PRO A 78 -14.91 8.92 16.00
CA PRO A 78 -14.14 7.98 15.20
C PRO A 78 -12.65 8.00 15.59
N PRO A 79 -11.90 6.91 15.37
CA PRO A 79 -10.47 6.85 15.67
C PRO A 79 -9.69 7.92 14.89
N THR A 80 -8.68 8.53 15.49
CA THR A 80 -7.78 9.45 14.76
C THR A 80 -6.79 8.68 13.89
N GLY A 81 -6.37 9.28 12.77
CA GLY A 81 -5.37 8.68 11.88
C GLY A 81 -5.58 9.08 10.43
N ARG A 82 -5.02 8.33 9.48
CA ARG A 82 -5.09 8.69 8.06
C ARG A 82 -6.52 8.84 7.54
N PHE A 83 -7.46 8.05 8.05
CA PHE A 83 -8.85 8.02 7.60
C PHE A 83 -9.78 9.01 8.30
N PHE A 84 -9.35 9.71 9.36
CA PHE A 84 -10.20 10.65 10.12
C PHE A 84 -9.38 11.79 10.75
N GLY A 85 -9.98 12.97 10.91
CA GLY A 85 -9.38 14.08 11.64
C GLY A 85 -8.20 14.77 10.94
N ASN A 86 -8.11 14.67 9.61
CA ASN A 86 -7.09 15.35 8.80
C ASN A 86 -7.62 15.66 7.39
N ASP A 87 -6.93 16.53 6.64
CA ASP A 87 -7.37 17.00 5.31
C ASP A 87 -7.44 15.89 4.25
N TRP A 88 -6.66 14.82 4.40
CA TRP A 88 -6.61 13.68 3.48
C TRP A 88 -7.66 12.61 3.80
N ALA A 89 -8.36 12.72 4.93
CA ALA A 89 -9.26 11.70 5.44
C ALA A 89 -10.33 11.29 4.43
N ARG A 90 -10.97 12.27 3.76
CA ARG A 90 -11.98 11.99 2.73
C ARG A 90 -11.41 11.18 1.57
N ILE A 91 -10.26 11.60 1.04
CA ILE A 91 -9.61 10.93 -0.10
C ILE A 91 -9.25 9.49 0.24
N TYR A 92 -8.73 9.23 1.44
CA TYR A 92 -8.38 7.87 1.85
C TYR A 92 -9.62 7.00 2.09
N ARG A 93 -10.71 7.58 2.63
CA ARG A 93 -11.98 6.85 2.75
C ARG A 93 -12.57 6.51 1.40
N ASP A 94 -12.58 7.43 0.45
CA ASP A 94 -13.07 7.18 -0.91
C ASP A 94 -12.25 6.06 -1.60
N ARG A 95 -10.94 5.98 -1.33
CA ARG A 95 -10.06 4.93 -1.87
C ARG A 95 -10.32 3.55 -1.25
N TYR A 96 -10.29 3.44 0.08
CA TYR A 96 -10.18 2.14 0.76
C TYR A 96 -11.29 1.82 1.77
N TRP A 97 -12.12 2.80 2.19
CA TRP A 97 -13.11 2.58 3.25
C TRP A 97 -14.40 1.97 2.72
N LYS A 98 -14.29 0.72 2.30
CA LYS A 98 -15.36 -0.01 1.63
C LYS A 98 -15.44 -1.44 2.16
N GLN A 99 -16.66 -1.99 2.21
CA GLN A 99 -16.92 -3.23 2.94
C GLN A 99 -16.02 -4.40 2.53
N HIS A 100 -15.80 -4.60 1.22
CA HIS A 100 -14.93 -5.68 0.71
C HIS A 100 -13.46 -5.54 1.15
N HIS A 101 -12.96 -4.33 1.43
CA HIS A 101 -11.60 -4.17 1.98
C HIS A 101 -11.54 -4.73 3.41
N PHE A 102 -12.57 -4.50 4.22
CA PHE A 102 -12.66 -5.03 5.58
C PHE A 102 -12.93 -6.55 5.61
N GLU A 103 -13.71 -7.06 4.65
CA GLU A 103 -13.86 -8.50 4.44
C GLU A 103 -12.52 -9.14 4.07
N GLY A 104 -11.76 -8.52 3.15
CA GLY A 104 -10.41 -8.95 2.80
C GLY A 104 -9.44 -8.95 3.99
N VAL A 105 -9.44 -7.88 4.79
CA VAL A 105 -8.66 -7.80 6.04
C VAL A 105 -9.02 -8.95 6.99
N SER A 106 -10.32 -9.23 7.15
CA SER A 106 -10.80 -10.32 8.01
C SER A 106 -10.34 -11.68 7.51
N LEU A 107 -10.41 -11.94 6.20
CA LEU A 107 -9.93 -13.18 5.58
C LEU A 107 -8.44 -13.41 5.83
N ILE A 108 -7.62 -12.37 5.67
CA ILE A 108 -6.17 -12.46 5.88
C ILE A 108 -5.86 -12.73 7.36
N GLN A 109 -6.54 -12.04 8.28
CA GLN A 109 -6.38 -12.27 9.71
C GLN A 109 -6.77 -13.70 10.12
N SER A 110 -7.87 -14.23 9.59
CA SER A 110 -8.26 -15.63 9.80
C SER A 110 -7.19 -16.59 9.30
N ALA A 111 -6.68 -16.39 8.08
CA ALA A 111 -5.64 -17.24 7.50
C ALA A 111 -4.33 -17.18 8.29
N LEU A 112 -3.95 -16.01 8.82
CA LEU A 112 -2.78 -15.86 9.69
C LEU A 112 -2.94 -16.70 10.97
N CYS A 113 -4.09 -16.59 11.65
CA CYS A 113 -4.38 -17.37 12.85
C CYS A 113 -4.38 -18.88 12.58
N GLU A 114 -4.99 -19.33 11.49
CA GLU A 114 -5.03 -20.74 11.09
C GLU A 114 -3.64 -21.29 10.76
N ALA A 115 -2.82 -20.52 10.05
CA ALA A 115 -1.51 -20.97 9.57
C ALA A 115 -0.42 -20.99 10.66
N TYR A 116 -0.44 -20.01 11.57
CA TYR A 116 0.64 -19.80 12.55
C TYR A 116 0.21 -20.11 14.00
N GLY A 117 -1.06 -20.45 14.23
CA GLY A 117 -1.57 -20.89 15.53
C GLY A 117 -1.50 -19.79 16.58
N ALA A 118 -0.85 -20.09 17.72
CA ALA A 118 -0.86 -19.22 18.89
C ALA A 118 -0.11 -17.88 18.72
N ASN A 119 0.83 -17.79 17.78
CA ASN A 119 1.68 -16.61 17.59
C ASN A 119 1.73 -16.19 16.11
N PRO A 120 0.61 -15.74 15.52
CA PRO A 120 0.62 -15.27 14.14
C PRO A 120 1.38 -13.94 14.00
N PRO A 121 2.05 -13.71 12.86
CA PRO A 121 2.53 -12.36 12.50
C PRO A 121 1.39 -11.35 12.55
N THR A 122 1.70 -10.10 12.87
CA THR A 122 0.71 -9.02 12.79
C THR A 122 0.27 -8.82 11.34
N LEU A 123 -0.93 -8.26 11.13
CA LEU A 123 -1.38 -7.94 9.77
C LEU A 123 -0.44 -6.93 9.09
N THR A 124 0.12 -5.98 9.86
CA THR A 124 1.17 -5.06 9.40
C THR A 124 2.38 -5.82 8.83
N SER A 125 2.92 -6.77 9.60
CA SER A 125 4.05 -7.61 9.16
C SER A 125 3.68 -8.41 7.91
N ALA A 126 2.52 -9.06 7.92
CA ALA A 126 2.06 -9.85 6.78
C ALA A 126 1.89 -9.00 5.50
N ALA A 127 1.29 -7.82 5.60
CA ALA A 127 1.11 -6.93 4.46
C ALA A 127 2.44 -6.43 3.89
N LEU A 128 3.41 -6.07 4.73
CA LEU A 128 4.75 -5.68 4.27
C LEU A 128 5.49 -6.85 3.64
N ARG A 129 5.48 -8.03 4.27
CA ARG A 129 6.09 -9.25 3.71
C ARG A 129 5.47 -9.65 2.38
N TRP A 130 4.16 -9.43 2.21
CA TRP A 130 3.51 -9.63 0.91
C TRP A 130 4.13 -8.72 -0.15
N VAL A 131 4.31 -7.43 0.13
CA VAL A 131 4.92 -6.50 -0.84
C VAL A 131 6.36 -6.91 -1.19
N TYR A 132 7.19 -7.28 -0.21
CA TYR A 132 8.59 -7.61 -0.47
C TYR A 132 8.82 -8.99 -1.11
N HIS A 133 7.99 -9.98 -0.80
CA HIS A 133 8.26 -11.37 -1.20
C HIS A 133 7.27 -11.96 -2.20
N HIS A 134 6.08 -11.37 -2.33
CA HIS A 134 4.96 -11.97 -3.05
C HIS A 134 4.30 -11.03 -4.06
N SER A 135 4.83 -9.83 -4.23
CA SER A 135 4.36 -8.86 -5.20
C SER A 135 5.14 -8.93 -6.51
N GLU A 136 4.71 -8.15 -7.50
CA GLU A 136 5.39 -8.06 -8.80
C GLU A 136 6.60 -7.09 -8.79
N LEU A 137 6.98 -6.54 -7.62
CA LEU A 137 8.21 -5.76 -7.47
C LEU A 137 9.45 -6.66 -7.55
N GLN A 138 10.49 -6.21 -8.24
CA GLN A 138 11.72 -6.98 -8.40
C GLN A 138 12.96 -6.11 -8.28
N ASP A 139 13.89 -6.52 -7.42
CA ASP A 139 15.18 -5.85 -7.19
C ASP A 139 15.97 -5.62 -8.48
N LYS A 140 15.89 -6.55 -9.45
CA LYS A 140 16.59 -6.44 -10.73
C LYS A 140 16.16 -5.22 -11.56
N TYR A 141 15.00 -4.64 -11.27
CA TYR A 141 14.50 -3.41 -11.90
C TYR A 141 14.71 -2.17 -11.01
N GLY A 142 15.31 -2.31 -9.84
CA GLY A 142 15.47 -1.21 -8.88
C GLY A 142 14.16 -0.77 -8.23
N ASP A 143 13.16 -1.65 -8.18
CA ASP A 143 11.90 -1.34 -7.51
C ASP A 143 12.09 -1.16 -6.00
N ALA A 144 11.24 -0.32 -5.39
CA ALA A 144 11.36 -0.01 -3.98
C ALA A 144 9.99 0.17 -3.32
N VAL A 145 9.96 0.10 -1.99
CA VAL A 145 8.77 0.35 -1.17
C VAL A 145 8.98 1.61 -0.36
N ILE A 146 8.04 2.55 -0.46
CA ILE A 146 8.02 3.77 0.34
C ILE A 146 7.28 3.49 1.65
N ILE A 147 8.03 3.35 2.74
CA ILE A 147 7.48 3.12 4.08
C ILE A 147 6.92 4.43 4.64
N GLY A 148 5.65 4.40 5.09
CA GLY A 148 5.01 5.50 5.79
C GLY A 148 4.88 5.24 7.29
N MET A 149 4.96 6.30 8.09
CA MET A 149 4.80 6.25 9.55
C MET A 149 4.17 7.54 10.07
N SER A 150 3.55 7.48 11.25
CA SER A 150 3.12 8.67 12.02
C SER A 150 3.85 8.82 13.36
N ASN A 151 4.67 7.84 13.76
CA ASN A 151 5.54 7.90 14.93
C ASN A 151 6.74 6.93 14.76
N MET A 152 7.69 7.00 15.69
CA MET A 152 8.93 6.21 15.62
C MET A 152 8.72 4.72 15.87
N ASP A 153 7.78 4.32 16.72
CA ASP A 153 7.51 2.91 17.01
C ASP A 153 7.00 2.18 15.75
N GLN A 154 6.11 2.84 14.99
CA GLN A 154 5.64 2.35 13.69
C GLN A 154 6.79 2.22 12.69
N LEU A 155 7.72 3.18 12.64
CA LEU A 155 8.87 3.08 11.76
C LEU A 155 9.72 1.86 12.10
N GLN A 156 10.02 1.65 13.38
CA GLN A 156 10.80 0.49 13.84
C GLN A 156 10.07 -0.84 13.61
N GLU A 157 8.76 -0.90 13.80
CA GLU A 157 7.95 -2.08 13.46
C GLU A 157 7.97 -2.36 11.95
N ASN A 158 7.76 -1.33 11.13
CA ASN A 158 7.73 -1.47 9.68
C ASN A 158 9.09 -1.91 9.12
N LEU A 159 10.19 -1.34 9.62
CA LEU A 159 11.55 -1.73 9.20
C LEU A 159 11.82 -3.20 9.56
N ARG A 160 11.55 -3.62 10.80
CA ARG A 160 11.69 -5.02 11.20
C ARG A 160 10.85 -5.96 10.35
N SER A 161 9.59 -5.60 10.12
CA SER A 161 8.66 -6.37 9.28
C SER A 161 9.14 -6.50 7.83
N SER A 162 9.84 -5.50 7.31
CA SER A 162 10.37 -5.50 5.94
C SER A 162 11.56 -6.45 5.77
N GLU A 163 12.26 -6.78 6.86
CA GLU A 163 13.38 -7.72 6.89
C GLU A 163 12.93 -9.17 7.15
N GLU A 164 11.66 -9.40 7.50
CA GLU A 164 11.12 -10.74 7.71
C GLU A 164 11.00 -11.52 6.40
N GLY A 165 11.10 -12.85 6.48
CA GLY A 165 11.03 -13.74 5.31
C GLY A 165 9.63 -13.91 4.71
N PRO A 166 9.47 -14.75 3.67
CA PRO A 166 8.21 -14.92 2.97
C PRO A 166 7.10 -15.49 3.88
N LEU A 167 5.85 -15.13 3.58
CA LEU A 167 4.65 -15.77 4.13
C LEU A 167 4.44 -17.20 3.61
N VAL A 168 3.77 -18.04 4.40
CA VAL A 168 3.33 -19.37 3.96
C VAL A 168 2.25 -19.28 2.87
N PRO A 169 2.13 -20.29 1.97
CA PRO A 169 1.23 -20.23 0.81
C PRO A 169 -0.25 -19.97 1.14
N SER A 170 -0.78 -20.54 2.23
CA SER A 170 -2.18 -20.35 2.63
C SER A 170 -2.52 -18.90 2.95
N VAL A 171 -1.56 -18.15 3.51
CA VAL A 171 -1.74 -16.72 3.81
C VAL A 171 -1.60 -15.88 2.54
N VAL A 172 -0.70 -16.26 1.62
CA VAL A 172 -0.60 -15.61 0.30
C VAL A 172 -1.91 -15.79 -0.48
N GLU A 173 -2.49 -16.99 -0.48
CA GLU A 173 -3.80 -17.25 -1.10
C GLU A 173 -4.92 -16.39 -0.48
N ALA A 174 -4.87 -16.12 0.81
CA ALA A 174 -5.81 -15.22 1.46
C ALA A 174 -5.66 -13.76 0.97
N PHE A 175 -4.44 -13.30 0.71
CA PHE A 175 -4.21 -12.01 0.05
C PHE A 175 -4.74 -11.98 -1.38
N GLU A 176 -4.61 -13.06 -2.14
CA GLU A 176 -5.20 -13.16 -3.49
C GLU A 176 -6.73 -13.08 -3.45
N LYS A 177 -7.36 -13.79 -2.52
CA LYS A 177 -8.81 -13.71 -2.30
C LYS A 177 -9.22 -12.30 -1.90
N ALA A 178 -8.48 -11.65 -0.99
CA ALA A 178 -8.73 -10.28 -0.59
C ALA A 178 -8.64 -9.31 -1.78
N TRP A 179 -7.62 -9.45 -2.64
CA TRP A 179 -7.51 -8.66 -3.86
C TRP A 179 -8.70 -8.88 -4.81
N HIS A 180 -9.14 -10.12 -5.02
CA HIS A 180 -10.29 -10.39 -5.88
C HIS A 180 -11.60 -9.76 -5.37
N LEU A 181 -11.76 -9.63 -4.05
CA LEU A 181 -12.89 -8.91 -3.46
C LEU A 181 -12.84 -7.41 -3.76
N THR A 182 -11.65 -6.80 -3.81
CA THR A 182 -11.46 -5.35 -3.98
C THR A 182 -11.16 -4.92 -5.42
N ALA A 183 -10.90 -5.86 -6.32
CA ALA A 183 -10.42 -5.56 -7.68
C ALA A 183 -11.42 -4.75 -8.51
N HIS A 184 -12.71 -5.06 -8.38
CA HIS A 184 -13.79 -4.44 -9.18
C HIS A 184 -13.98 -2.95 -8.91
N ASP A 185 -13.50 -2.47 -7.78
CA ASP A 185 -13.61 -1.08 -7.36
C ASP A 185 -12.30 -0.53 -6.77
N CYS A 186 -11.19 -1.15 -7.19
CA CYS A 186 -9.85 -0.67 -6.93
C CYS A 186 -9.74 0.80 -7.35
N PRO A 187 -9.20 1.69 -6.51
CA PRO A 187 -9.00 3.08 -6.91
C PRO A 187 -8.05 3.15 -8.10
N ASN A 188 -8.34 4.05 -9.05
CA ASN A 188 -7.47 4.24 -10.20
C ASN A 188 -6.08 4.72 -9.76
N TYR A 189 -5.03 4.17 -10.36
CA TYR A 189 -3.65 4.63 -10.12
C TYR A 189 -3.35 5.96 -10.83
N PHE A 190 -4.12 6.31 -11.86
CA PHE A 190 -4.05 7.56 -12.61
C PHE A 190 -5.24 8.48 -12.29
N ARG A 191 -5.12 9.77 -12.62
CA ARG A 191 -6.18 10.78 -12.43
C ARG A 191 -6.29 11.69 -13.63
#